data_AF-M5U8T3-F1
#
_entry.id   AF-M5U8T3-F1
#
_cell.length_a   1.000
_cell.length_b   1.000
_cell.length_c   1.000
_cell.angle_alpha   90.00
_cell.angle_beta   90.00
_cell.angle_gamma   90.00
#
_symmetry.space_group_name_H-M   'P 1'
#
loop_
_entity.id
_entity.type
_entity.pdbx_description
1 polymer ?
#
loop_
_entity_poly.entity_id
_entity_poly.type
_entity_poly.pdbx_seq_one_letter_code
_entity_poly.pdbx_strand_id
1 'polypeptide(L)'
;MQSQTITCPQGHQLRASKRVFGKTLPCPVCKQLLTVPLFPPPPETDPVAADASAPEEKKDSLSDTGVMRILGDYVARDEEHARDKSVDEKARTVRSCPVCDSSLSEAVTICKNCKCYVGPTPDFFKQFAR
;
A
#
# COMPACT_ATOMS: atom_id res chain seq x y z
N MET A 1 -0.86 -9.81 25.54
CA MET A 1 -1.51 -8.89 24.57
C MET A 1 -1.48 -7.48 25.18
N GLN A 2 -0.78 -6.52 24.57
CA GLN A 2 -0.68 -5.15 25.10
C GLN A 2 -1.93 -4.32 24.70
N SER A 3 -2.64 -3.76 25.69
CA SER A 3 -3.80 -2.90 25.49
C SER A 3 -3.74 -1.71 26.44
N GLN A 4 -4.13 -0.52 25.99
CA GLN A 4 -4.20 0.69 26.80
C GLN A 4 -5.64 1.19 26.87
N THR A 5 -6.05 1.69 28.04
CA THR A 5 -7.34 2.36 28.22
C THR A 5 -7.16 3.84 27.94
N ILE A 6 -7.97 4.37 27.03
CA ILE A 6 -7.98 5.79 26.63
C ILE A 6 -9.39 6.34 26.77
N THR A 7 -9.51 7.62 27.10
CA THR A 7 -10.82 8.27 27.23
C THR A 7 -11.08 9.13 26.01
N CYS A 8 -12.23 8.93 25.39
CA CYS A 8 -12.74 9.79 24.33
C CYS A 8 -13.00 11.21 24.87
N PRO A 9 -12.92 12.28 24.06
CA PRO A 9 -13.29 13.65 24.47
C PRO A 9 -14.70 13.78 25.07
N GLN A 10 -15.61 12.86 24.73
CA GLN A 10 -16.97 12.80 25.27
C GLN A 10 -17.07 11.96 26.58
N GLY A 11 -15.95 11.52 27.16
CA GLY A 11 -15.90 10.82 28.45
C GLY A 11 -15.97 9.28 28.40
N HIS A 12 -16.08 8.66 27.22
CA HIS A 12 -16.16 7.21 27.09
C HIS A 12 -14.79 6.53 27.21
N GLN A 13 -14.68 5.49 28.05
CA GLN A 13 -13.46 4.67 28.14
C GLN A 13 -13.41 3.65 27.01
N LEU A 14 -12.33 3.69 26.23
CA LEU A 14 -12.06 2.80 25.11
C LEU A 14 -10.81 1.99 25.39
N ARG A 15 -10.85 0.71 25.03
CA ARG A 15 -9.70 -0.20 25.13
C ARG A 15 -9.01 -0.30 23.77
N ALA A 16 -7.87 0.36 23.63
CA ALA A 16 -7.09 0.37 22.41
C ALA A 16 -6.03 -0.74 22.43
N SER A 17 -5.97 -1.53 21.35
CA SER A 17 -4.89 -2.50 21.15
C SER A 17 -3.67 -1.84 20.50
N LYS A 18 -2.48 -2.45 20.63
CA LYS A 18 -1.25 -1.91 20.02
C LYS A 18 -1.35 -1.62 18.52
N ARG A 19 -2.24 -2.30 17.78
CA ARG A 19 -2.45 -2.11 16.32
C ARG A 19 -3.10 -0.78 15.96
N VAL A 20 -3.72 -0.11 16.92
CA VAL A 20 -4.44 1.14 16.73
C VAL A 20 -3.74 2.34 17.36
N PHE A 21 -2.58 2.13 17.98
CA PHE A 21 -1.76 3.24 18.47
C PHE A 21 -1.31 4.10 17.29
N GLY A 22 -1.43 5.42 17.43
CA GLY A 22 -1.11 6.40 16.39
C GLY A 22 -2.16 6.55 15.31
N LYS A 23 -3.28 5.83 15.39
CA LYS A 23 -4.39 5.96 14.44
C LYS A 23 -5.51 6.81 15.02
N THR A 24 -6.15 7.58 14.15
CA THR A 24 -7.39 8.28 14.46
C THR A 24 -8.57 7.36 14.15
N LEU A 25 -9.37 7.05 15.17
CA LEU A 25 -10.52 6.16 15.04
C LEU A 25 -11.76 6.79 15.68
N PRO A 26 -12.97 6.48 15.16
CA PRO A 26 -14.20 6.93 15.78
C PRO A 26 -14.48 6.16 17.07
N CYS A 27 -14.97 6.85 18.08
CA CYS A 27 -15.49 6.22 19.29
C CYS A 27 -16.72 5.36 18.95
N PRO A 28 -16.80 4.10 19.40
CA PRO A 28 -17.97 3.24 19.17
C PRO A 28 -19.26 3.75 19.82
N VAL A 29 -19.17 4.62 20.84
CA VAL A 29 -20.34 5.15 21.55
C VAL A 29 -20.84 6.46 20.94
N CYS A 30 -19.96 7.46 20.79
CA CYS A 30 -20.34 8.80 20.34
C CYS A 30 -19.91 9.13 18.91
N LYS A 31 -19.21 8.23 18.22
CA LYS A 31 -18.66 8.39 16.85
C LYS A 31 -17.64 9.52 16.66
N GLN A 32 -17.31 10.26 17.72
CA GLN A 32 -16.29 11.29 17.67
C GLN A 32 -14.91 10.70 17.36
N LEU A 33 -14.18 11.33 16.46
CA LEU A 33 -12.81 10.95 16.10
C LEU A 33 -11.86 11.22 17.27
N LEU A 34 -11.06 10.20 17.63
CA LEU A 34 -10.07 10.23 18.69
C LEU A 34 -8.76 9.65 18.16
N THR A 35 -7.65 10.32 18.44
CA THR A 35 -6.31 9.81 18.15
C THR A 35 -5.77 9.03 19.35
N VAL A 36 -5.36 7.79 19.13
CA VAL A 36 -4.73 6.97 20.18
C VAL A 36 -3.25 7.36 20.30
N PRO A 37 -2.76 7.80 21.47
CA PRO A 37 -1.36 8.16 21.63
C PRO A 37 -0.44 6.95 21.38
N LEU A 38 0.67 7.18 20.68
CA LEU A 38 1.77 6.24 20.57
C LEU A 38 2.62 6.34 21.85
N PHE A 39 2.92 5.19 22.46
CA PHE A 39 3.91 5.10 23.52
C PHE A 39 5.10 4.25 23.03
N PRO A 40 6.34 4.74 23.08
CA PRO A 40 6.79 6.07 23.54
C PRO A 40 6.49 7.19 22.52
N PRO A 41 6.40 8.46 22.96
CA PRO A 41 6.30 9.59 22.04
C PRO A 41 7.56 9.66 21.16
N PRO A 42 7.44 9.99 19.86
CA PRO A 42 8.61 10.32 19.05
C PRO A 42 9.30 11.56 19.64
N PRO A 43 10.64 11.66 19.57
CA PRO A 43 11.34 12.87 19.97
C PRO A 43 10.79 14.04 19.16
N GLU A 44 10.46 15.10 19.88
CA GLU A 44 9.71 16.26 19.48
C GLU A 44 10.43 16.98 18.33
N THR A 45 9.83 16.99 17.13
CA THR A 45 10.14 18.00 16.11
C THR A 45 8.92 18.89 15.97
N ASP A 46 9.03 20.04 16.63
CA ASP A 46 8.43 21.35 16.41
C ASP A 46 6.92 21.46 16.02
N PRO A 47 6.16 22.32 16.72
CA PRO A 47 4.76 22.58 16.39
C PRO A 47 4.68 23.50 15.16
N VAL A 48 4.28 22.97 14.01
CA VAL A 48 3.87 23.83 12.90
C VAL A 48 2.40 24.19 13.07
N ALA A 49 2.20 25.36 13.67
CA ALA A 49 0.94 26.09 13.71
C ALA A 49 0.41 26.33 12.29
N ALA A 50 -0.91 26.43 12.19
CA ALA A 50 -1.61 26.90 11.00
C ALA A 50 -1.12 28.29 10.58
N ASP A 51 -0.80 28.49 9.30
CA ASP A 51 -1.25 29.68 8.55
C ASP A 51 -1.07 29.50 7.03
N ALA A 52 -1.85 30.27 6.28
CA ALA A 52 -2.05 30.22 4.83
C ALA A 52 -0.94 30.91 3.99
N SER A 53 -1.01 30.66 2.67
CA SER A 53 -0.60 31.55 1.54
C SER A 53 0.70 31.22 0.76
N ALA A 54 0.50 30.55 -0.40
CA ALA A 54 1.06 30.85 -1.74
C ALA A 54 2.62 30.84 -1.96
N PRO A 55 3.12 30.98 -3.22
CA PRO A 55 3.86 29.94 -3.97
C PRO A 55 5.34 30.30 -4.27
N GLU A 56 6.00 29.56 -5.18
CA GLU A 56 7.39 29.72 -5.73
C GLU A 56 8.49 28.95 -4.97
N GLU A 57 9.54 28.36 -5.57
CA GLU A 57 9.92 28.01 -6.94
C GLU A 57 11.11 27.00 -6.82
N LYS A 58 11.35 26.24 -7.89
CA LYS A 58 12.62 25.57 -8.26
C LYS A 58 13.15 24.45 -7.37
N LYS A 59 12.84 23.22 -7.80
CA LYS A 59 13.87 22.17 -7.91
C LYS A 59 13.78 21.54 -9.30
N ASP A 60 14.62 22.03 -10.21
CA ASP A 60 14.94 21.33 -11.46
C ASP A 60 15.50 19.94 -11.13
N SER A 61 14.77 18.90 -11.51
CA SER A 61 15.29 17.55 -11.56
C SER A 61 15.14 17.05 -13.00
N LEU A 62 15.97 17.59 -13.88
CA LEU A 62 16.24 16.96 -15.16
C LEU A 62 17.03 15.69 -14.87
N SER A 63 16.41 14.53 -15.04
CA SER A 63 17.13 13.28 -15.19
C SER A 63 17.35 13.05 -16.68
N ASP A 64 18.57 13.30 -17.13
CA ASP A 64 19.06 12.98 -18.47
C ASP A 64 18.98 11.47 -18.69
N THR A 65 17.99 11.02 -19.47
CA THR A 65 17.95 9.66 -19.99
C THR A 65 18.28 9.70 -21.47
N GLY A 66 19.58 9.83 -21.79
CA GLY A 66 20.08 9.73 -23.15
C GLY A 66 19.74 8.37 -23.76
N VAL A 67 18.87 8.36 -24.77
CA VAL A 67 18.58 7.17 -25.59
C VAL A 67 19.48 7.21 -26.82
N MET A 68 20.51 6.35 -26.86
CA MET A 68 21.33 6.14 -28.05
C MET A 68 20.71 5.07 -28.94
N ARG A 69 20.56 5.38 -30.23
CA ARG A 69 20.23 4.38 -31.25
C ARG A 69 21.49 3.58 -31.55
N ILE A 70 21.56 2.35 -31.06
CA ILE A 70 22.59 1.41 -31.50
C ILE A 70 22.17 0.96 -32.91
N LEU A 71 22.99 1.28 -33.91
CA LEU A 71 22.84 0.79 -35.29
C LEU A 71 22.88 -0.74 -35.27
N GLY A 72 21.70 -1.35 -35.28
CA GLY A 72 21.50 -2.75 -35.61
C GLY A 72 20.35 -2.80 -36.60
N ASP A 73 20.60 -3.32 -37.80
CA ASP A 73 19.63 -3.38 -38.87
C ASP A 73 18.35 -4.09 -38.39
N TYR A 74 17.28 -3.32 -38.28
CA TYR A 74 15.97 -3.85 -37.96
C TYR A 74 15.41 -4.52 -39.21
N VAL A 75 15.54 -5.84 -39.28
CA VAL A 75 14.78 -6.64 -40.25
C VAL A 75 13.34 -6.66 -39.76
N ALA A 76 12.50 -5.81 -40.35
CA ALA A 76 11.06 -5.93 -40.23
C ALA A 76 10.66 -7.33 -40.70
N ARG A 77 10.31 -8.23 -39.78
CA ARG A 77 9.55 -9.43 -40.16
C ARG A 77 8.12 -8.97 -40.27
N ASP A 78 7.71 -8.85 -41.52
CA ASP A 78 6.36 -8.57 -41.94
C ASP A 78 5.35 -9.52 -41.28
N GLU A 79 4.15 -8.97 -41.19
CA GLU A 79 2.96 -9.43 -40.51
C GLU A 79 2.49 -10.81 -40.95
N GLU A 80 2.61 -11.84 -40.11
CA GLU A 80 1.80 -13.06 -40.32
C GLU A 80 1.59 -13.93 -39.08
N HIS A 81 1.17 -13.37 -37.94
CA HIS A 81 0.43 -14.14 -36.92
C HIS A 81 -0.74 -13.29 -36.39
N ALA A 82 -1.65 -13.01 -37.32
CA ALA A 82 -2.98 -12.53 -37.02
C ALA A 82 -3.72 -13.56 -36.17
N ARG A 83 -4.08 -13.13 -34.97
CA ARG A 83 -5.30 -13.45 -34.22
C ARG A 83 -6.02 -14.74 -34.63
N ASP A 84 -5.70 -15.82 -33.93
CA ASP A 84 -6.75 -16.69 -33.41
C ASP A 84 -6.44 -17.01 -31.95
N LYS A 85 -7.08 -16.25 -31.04
CA LYS A 85 -7.16 -16.62 -29.63
C LYS A 85 -8.61 -16.94 -29.38
N SER A 86 -8.97 -18.15 -29.79
CA SER A 86 -10.13 -18.87 -29.30
C SER A 86 -10.26 -18.68 -27.80
N VAL A 87 -11.47 -18.26 -27.43
CA VAL A 87 -11.95 -18.13 -26.07
C VAL A 87 -11.99 -19.53 -25.47
N ASP A 88 -10.98 -19.90 -24.69
CA ASP A 88 -11.01 -21.15 -23.93
C ASP A 88 -10.55 -20.90 -22.48
N GLU A 89 -11.55 -20.53 -21.68
CA GLU A 89 -11.88 -21.18 -20.41
C GLU A 89 -10.75 -21.56 -19.44
N LYS A 90 -9.70 -20.73 -19.31
CA LYS A 90 -8.86 -20.76 -18.10
C LYS A 90 -9.71 -20.31 -16.92
N ALA A 91 -10.20 -21.30 -16.17
CA ALA A 91 -10.81 -21.18 -14.86
C ALA A 91 -10.28 -19.94 -14.14
N ARG A 92 -11.18 -19.00 -13.81
CA ARG A 92 -10.87 -17.85 -12.96
C ARG A 92 -10.50 -18.41 -11.58
N THR A 93 -9.24 -18.75 -11.42
CA THR A 93 -8.62 -19.27 -10.21
C THR A 93 -8.60 -18.14 -9.18
N VAL A 94 -9.68 -18.06 -8.41
CA VAL A 94 -9.81 -17.16 -7.27
C VAL A 94 -9.07 -17.78 -6.10
N ARG A 95 -8.19 -17.01 -5.47
CA ARG A 95 -7.47 -17.40 -4.25
C ARG A 95 -7.91 -16.55 -3.07
N SER A 96 -7.80 -17.03 -1.85
CA SER A 96 -8.10 -16.27 -0.63
C SER A 96 -6.85 -15.57 -0.05
N CYS A 97 -6.99 -14.36 0.53
CA CYS A 97 -5.88 -13.79 1.33
C CYS A 97 -5.72 -14.64 2.61
N PRO A 98 -4.50 -15.06 2.97
CA PRO A 98 -4.25 -15.88 4.16
C PRO A 98 -4.47 -15.14 5.50
N VAL A 99 -4.76 -13.84 5.46
CA VAL A 99 -4.94 -12.99 6.65
C VAL A 99 -6.41 -12.63 6.90
N CYS A 100 -7.20 -12.48 5.84
CA CYS A 100 -8.57 -11.97 5.95
C CYS A 100 -9.59 -12.72 5.08
N ASP A 101 -9.17 -13.79 4.43
CA ASP A 101 -9.98 -14.70 3.62
C ASP A 101 -10.75 -14.06 2.44
N SER A 102 -10.47 -12.79 2.12
CA SER A 102 -11.09 -12.13 0.98
C SER A 102 -10.69 -12.81 -0.33
N SER A 103 -11.65 -13.00 -1.23
CA SER A 103 -11.42 -13.48 -2.60
C SER A 103 -10.58 -12.51 -3.41
N LEU A 104 -9.47 -13.00 -3.97
CA LEU A 104 -8.51 -12.25 -4.78
C LEU A 104 -8.38 -12.87 -6.16
N SER A 105 -8.22 -12.02 -7.17
CA SER A 105 -7.77 -12.45 -8.49
C SER A 105 -6.27 -12.76 -8.47
N GLU A 106 -5.83 -13.61 -9.38
CA GLU A 106 -4.45 -14.08 -9.46
C GLU A 106 -3.43 -12.96 -9.72
N ALA A 107 -3.83 -11.93 -10.47
CA ALA A 107 -3.00 -10.76 -10.77
C ALA A 107 -2.77 -9.81 -9.57
N VAL A 108 -3.49 -9.98 -8.45
CA VAL A 108 -3.38 -9.10 -7.29
C VAL A 108 -2.19 -9.51 -6.43
N THR A 109 -1.23 -8.61 -6.25
CA THR A 109 -0.07 -8.80 -5.36
C THR A 109 -0.32 -8.28 -3.95
N ILE A 110 -1.27 -7.38 -3.75
CA ILE A 110 -1.62 -6.77 -2.46
C ILE A 110 -3.13 -6.85 -2.24
N CYS A 111 -3.56 -7.50 -1.15
CA CYS A 111 -4.97 -7.58 -0.80
C CYS A 111 -5.58 -6.19 -0.57
N LYS A 112 -6.71 -5.90 -1.25
CA LYS A 112 -7.40 -4.61 -1.11
C LYS A 112 -8.02 -4.41 0.27
N ASN A 113 -8.41 -5.50 0.95
CA ASN A 113 -9.07 -5.48 2.25
C ASN A 113 -8.07 -5.22 3.40
N CYS A 114 -7.08 -6.11 3.58
CA CYS A 114 -6.17 -6.04 4.73
C CYS A 114 -4.75 -5.55 4.39
N LYS A 115 -4.46 -5.26 3.13
CA LYS A 115 -3.13 -4.84 2.63
C LYS A 115 -2.01 -5.89 2.84
N CYS A 116 -2.36 -7.17 3.02
CA CYS A 116 -1.43 -8.31 3.02
C CYS A 116 -0.77 -8.45 1.64
N TYR A 117 0.56 -8.68 1.57
CA TYR A 117 1.20 -9.13 0.32
C TYR A 117 0.80 -10.58 0.07
N VAL A 118 0.35 -10.87 -1.15
CA VAL A 118 -0.08 -12.20 -1.59
C VAL A 118 0.61 -12.60 -2.89
N GLY A 119 1.44 -11.76 -3.49
CA GLY A 119 2.11 -12.08 -4.76
C GLY A 119 3.07 -13.27 -4.68
N PRO A 120 3.51 -13.81 -5.83
CA PRO A 120 4.57 -14.80 -5.85
C PRO A 120 5.85 -14.21 -5.24
N THR A 121 6.52 -14.99 -4.39
CA THR A 121 7.79 -14.58 -3.78
C THR A 121 8.86 -14.40 -4.87
N PRO A 122 9.55 -13.25 -4.93
CA PRO A 122 10.66 -13.04 -5.86
C PRO A 122 11.75 -14.10 -5.67
N ASP A 123 12.46 -14.44 -6.75
CA ASP A 123 13.49 -15.50 -6.71
C ASP A 123 14.61 -15.25 -5.68
N PHE A 124 14.98 -13.98 -5.46
CA PHE A 124 15.93 -13.61 -4.42
C PHE A 124 15.50 -14.06 -3.01
N PHE A 125 14.20 -14.03 -2.67
CA PHE A 125 13.73 -14.49 -1.36
C PHE A 125 13.84 -16.00 -1.19
N LYS A 126 13.87 -16.78 -2.28
CA LYS A 126 14.05 -18.23 -2.22
C LYS A 126 15.43 -18.62 -1.68
N GLN A 127 16.45 -17.75 -1.81
CA GLN A 127 17.79 -18.02 -1.29
C GLN A 127 17.86 -18.00 0.24
N PHE A 128 16.92 -17.33 0.91
CA PHE A 128 16.88 -17.19 2.37
C PHE A 128 15.90 -18.15 3.04
N ALA A 129 15.20 -19.01 2.29
CA ALA A 129 14.21 -19.96 2.80
C ALA A 129 14.82 -21.34 3.16
N ARG A 130 16.13 -21.39 3.44
CA ARG A 130 16.85 -22.59 3.90
C ARG A 130 16.98 -22.65 5.41
#